data_AF-A0A377X6K2-F1
#
_entry.id   AF-A0A377X6K2-F1
#
_cell.length_a   1.000
_cell.length_b   1.000
_cell.length_c   1.000
_cell.angle_alpha   90.00
_cell.angle_beta   90.00
_cell.angle_gamma   90.00
#
_symmetry.space_group_name_H-M   'P 1'
#
loop_
_entity.id
_entity.type
_entity.pdbx_description
1 polymer ?
#
loop_
_entity_poly.entity_id
_entity_poly.type
_entity_poly.pdbx_seq_one_letter_code
_entity_poly.pdbx_strand_id
1 'polypeptide(L)'
;MKTTVLDNTPIRWFYRAASQESAQWAAGQTGEIRVDVERRRASREAGNVEHISGDSFIQKEARPLFDVNTLQHLPDGFAVMTGLGVARLAFSSPLRVDRREIPLKTFPVLAKTDPLAEYQPEAGRQRPGDDDFAGLY
;
A
#
# COMPACT_ATOMS: atom_id res chain seq x y z
N MET A 1 -15.78 -11.16 3.21
CA MET A 1 -15.57 -9.83 3.82
C MET A 1 -14.32 -9.23 3.19
N LYS A 2 -14.48 -8.38 2.17
CA LYS A 2 -13.36 -7.61 1.60
C LYS A 2 -13.16 -6.39 2.49
N THR A 3 -11.99 -6.25 3.08
CA THR A 3 -11.64 -5.12 3.95
C THR A 3 -11.41 -3.90 3.07
N THR A 4 -12.20 -2.84 3.26
CA THR A 4 -12.18 -1.56 2.52
C THR A 4 -10.77 -0.97 2.34
N VAL A 5 -9.85 -1.25 3.25
CA VAL A 5 -8.43 -0.83 3.17
C VAL A 5 -7.70 -1.50 2.00
N LEU A 6 -7.95 -2.80 1.74
CA LEU A 6 -7.29 -3.52 0.66
C LEU A 6 -7.75 -3.00 -0.69
N ASP A 7 -9.02 -2.70 -0.89
CA ASP A 7 -9.51 -2.23 -2.19
C ASP A 7 -9.02 -0.81 -2.54
N ASN A 8 -8.70 0.02 -1.54
CA ASN A 8 -8.26 1.42 -1.72
C ASN A 8 -6.74 1.63 -1.79
N THR A 9 -5.93 0.57 -1.77
CA THR A 9 -4.46 0.67 -1.82
C THR A 9 -3.97 0.44 -3.25
N PRO A 10 -3.74 1.48 -4.07
CA PRO A 10 -3.43 1.28 -5.48
C PRO A 10 -2.10 0.55 -5.68
N ILE A 11 -1.09 0.84 -4.85
CA ILE A 11 0.25 0.24 -4.92
C ILE A 11 0.40 -0.79 -3.80
N ARG A 12 0.85 -2.00 -4.15
CA ARG A 12 1.06 -3.09 -3.19
C ARG A 12 2.39 -3.77 -3.42
N TRP A 13 2.99 -4.25 -2.33
CA TRP A 13 4.23 -5.02 -2.32
C TRP A 13 3.94 -6.38 -1.67
N PHE A 14 4.16 -7.45 -2.43
CA PHE A 14 4.04 -8.82 -1.97
C PHE A 14 5.43 -9.39 -1.72
N TYR A 15 5.80 -9.52 -0.45
CA TYR A 15 7.02 -10.21 -0.04
C TYR A 15 6.84 -11.73 -0.12
N ARG A 16 7.91 -12.47 0.18
CA ARG A 16 7.90 -13.94 0.22
C ARG A 16 6.71 -14.45 1.04
N ALA A 17 5.81 -15.18 0.40
CA ALA A 17 4.62 -15.73 1.04
C ALA A 17 4.95 -17.06 1.74
N ALA A 18 4.55 -17.19 3.00
CA ALA A 18 4.76 -18.43 3.77
C ALA A 18 3.67 -19.48 3.52
N SER A 19 2.44 -19.06 3.18
CA SER A 19 1.32 -19.96 2.93
C SER A 19 0.91 -19.97 1.46
N GLN A 20 0.47 -21.15 1.00
CA GLN A 20 -0.05 -21.37 -0.35
C GLN A 20 -1.21 -20.43 -0.67
N GLU A 21 -2.14 -20.24 0.27
CA GLU A 21 -3.30 -19.36 0.10
C GLU A 21 -2.89 -17.91 -0.14
N SER A 22 -1.93 -17.40 0.64
CA SER A 22 -1.42 -16.02 0.48
C SER A 22 -0.73 -15.85 -0.87
N ALA A 23 0.04 -16.86 -1.29
CA ALA A 23 0.74 -16.86 -2.57
C ALA A 23 -0.24 -16.90 -3.76
N GLN A 24 -1.32 -17.69 -3.67
CA GLN A 24 -2.39 -17.73 -4.68
C GLN A 24 -3.11 -16.40 -4.78
N TRP A 25 -3.47 -15.81 -3.65
CA TRP A 25 -4.12 -14.50 -3.63
C TRP A 25 -3.21 -13.42 -4.25
N ALA A 26 -1.93 -13.38 -3.86
CA ALA A 26 -0.96 -12.44 -4.39
C ALA A 26 -0.68 -12.65 -5.89
N ALA A 27 -0.56 -13.89 -6.37
CA ALA A 27 -0.39 -14.20 -7.79
C ALA A 27 -1.54 -13.64 -8.63
N GLY A 28 -2.78 -13.78 -8.15
CA GLY A 28 -3.97 -13.22 -8.79
C GLY A 28 -3.97 -11.69 -8.88
N GLN A 29 -3.19 -10.99 -8.06
CA GLN A 29 -3.05 -9.53 -8.14
C GLN A 29 -2.06 -9.06 -9.21
N THR A 30 -1.28 -9.98 -9.80
CA THR A 30 -0.21 -9.62 -10.76
C THR A 30 -0.66 -9.55 -12.21
N GLY A 31 -1.90 -9.95 -12.49
CA GLY A 31 -2.43 -10.11 -13.84
C GLY A 31 -1.98 -11.42 -14.49
N GLU A 32 -2.48 -11.68 -15.70
CA GLU A 32 -2.24 -12.92 -16.43
C GLU A 32 -1.47 -12.67 -17.73
N ILE A 33 -0.63 -13.63 -18.10
CA ILE A 33 0.05 -13.70 -19.39
C ILE A 33 -0.42 -14.94 -20.16
N ARG A 34 -0.47 -14.82 -21.49
CA ARG A 34 -0.77 -15.94 -22.39
C ARG A 34 0.53 -16.65 -22.74
N VAL A 35 0.53 -17.97 -22.60
CA VAL A 35 1.66 -18.83 -22.92
C VAL A 35 1.18 -19.92 -23.87
N ASP A 36 1.92 -20.11 -24.96
CA ASP A 36 1.69 -21.20 -25.89
C ASP A 36 2.46 -22.43 -25.39
N VAL A 37 1.74 -23.50 -25.08
CA VAL A 37 2.28 -24.77 -24.60
C VAL A 37 2.21 -25.80 -25.72
N GLU A 38 3.37 -26.24 -26.22
CA GLU A 38 3.46 -27.34 -27.17
C GLU A 38 3.54 -28.68 -26.42
N ARG A 39 2.67 -29.63 -26.75
CA ARG A 39 2.78 -31.02 -26.31
C ARG A 39 3.06 -31.92 -27.51
N ARG A 40 4.16 -32.68 -27.43
CA ARG A 40 4.50 -33.73 -28.40
C ARG A 40 4.18 -35.09 -27.80
N ARG A 41 3.44 -35.91 -28.54
CA ARG A 41 3.19 -37.31 -28.15
C ARG A 41 4.28 -38.17 -28.78
N ALA A 42 4.91 -39.04 -27.99
CA ALA A 42 5.78 -40.09 -28.49
C ALA A 42 5.10 -41.43 -28.22
N SER A 43 4.77 -42.19 -29.27
CA SER A 43 4.22 -43.54 -29.15
C SER A 43 5.28 -44.57 -29.55
N ARG A 44 5.45 -45.60 -28.74
CA ARG A 44 6.28 -46.77 -29.09
C ARG A 44 5.36 -47.89 -29.57
N GLU A 45 5.66 -48.45 -30.73
CA GLU A 45 4.96 -49.63 -31.26
C GLU A 45 5.76 -50.91 -30.98
N ALA A 46 5.12 -52.08 -31.13
CA ALA A 46 5.66 -53.40 -30.82
C ALA A 46 6.82 -53.79 -31.76
N GLY A 47 7.99 -53.23 -31.50
CA GLY A 47 9.21 -53.44 -32.30
C GLY A 47 10.41 -52.59 -31.88
N ASN A 48 10.33 -51.87 -30.74
CA ASN A 48 11.41 -51.01 -30.23
C ASN A 48 11.84 -49.87 -31.17
N VAL A 49 11.05 -49.55 -32.20
CA VAL A 49 11.26 -48.37 -33.05
C VAL A 49 10.51 -47.19 -32.43
N GLU A 50 11.23 -46.13 -32.09
CA GLU A 50 10.63 -44.89 -31.62
C GLU A 50 10.08 -44.11 -32.81
N HIS A 51 8.77 -44.12 -32.99
CA HIS A 51 8.12 -43.24 -33.95
C HIS A 51 7.69 -41.97 -33.20
N ILE A 52 8.47 -40.90 -33.35
CA ILE A 52 8.04 -39.57 -32.90
C ILE A 52 6.94 -39.14 -33.87
N SER A 53 5.67 -39.35 -33.51
CA SER A 53 4.54 -38.84 -34.30
C SER A 53 4.70 -37.33 -34.47
N GLY A 54 4.66 -36.85 -35.72
CA GLY A 54 4.85 -35.43 -36.07
C GLY A 54 3.70 -34.50 -35.63
N ASP A 55 2.72 -35.02 -34.91
CA ASP A 55 1.57 -34.26 -34.43
C ASP A 55 1.97 -33.46 -33.17
N SER A 56 2.26 -32.17 -33.36
CA SER A 56 2.43 -31.19 -32.29
C SER A 56 1.09 -30.57 -31.94
N PHE A 57 0.67 -30.66 -30.67
CA PHE A 57 -0.52 -29.96 -30.18
C PHE A 57 -0.12 -28.66 -29.49
N ILE A 58 -0.54 -27.51 -30.02
CA ILE A 58 -0.28 -26.19 -29.44
C ILE A 58 -1.52 -25.76 -28.65
N GLN A 59 -1.39 -25.65 -27.33
CA GLN A 59 -2.43 -25.19 -26.43
C GLN A 59 -2.08 -23.82 -25.88
N LYS A 60 -2.99 -22.85 -26.00
CA LYS A 60 -2.82 -21.53 -25.38
C LYS A 60 -3.36 -21.56 -23.96
N GLU A 61 -2.54 -21.24 -22.97
CA GLU A 61 -2.89 -21.22 -21.56
C GLU A 61 -2.65 -19.83 -20.97
N ALA A 62 -3.50 -19.40 -20.04
CA ALA A 62 -3.30 -18.17 -19.28
C ALA A 62 -2.74 -18.54 -17.89
N ARG A 63 -1.65 -17.90 -17.49
CA ARG A 63 -1.07 -18.06 -16.14
C ARG A 63 -0.78 -16.70 -15.51
N PRO A 64 -0.75 -16.58 -14.17
CA PRO A 64 -0.29 -15.37 -13.51
C PRO A 64 1.09 -14.93 -14.00
N LEU A 65 1.30 -13.61 -14.11
CA LEU A 65 2.58 -13.04 -14.52
C LEU A 65 3.69 -13.46 -13.54
N PHE A 66 3.43 -13.38 -12.24
CA PHE A 66 4.22 -14.05 -11.21
C PHE A 66 3.42 -15.20 -10.62
N ASP A 67 3.94 -16.41 -10.76
CA ASP A 67 3.27 -17.60 -10.28
C ASP A 67 3.43 -17.78 -8.75
N VAL A 68 2.62 -18.69 -8.23
CA VAL A 68 2.57 -19.05 -6.81
C VAL A 68 3.93 -19.54 -6.30
N ASN A 69 4.66 -20.27 -7.14
CA ASN A 69 5.99 -20.79 -6.80
C ASN A 69 6.99 -19.65 -6.67
N THR A 70 6.96 -18.68 -7.58
CA THR A 70 7.83 -17.50 -7.55
C THR A 70 7.62 -16.74 -6.25
N LEU A 71 6.36 -16.50 -5.86
CA LEU A 71 6.02 -15.77 -4.63
C LEU A 71 6.44 -16.50 -3.35
N GLN A 72 6.46 -17.83 -3.33
CA GLN A 72 6.95 -18.60 -2.19
C GLN A 72 8.48 -18.67 -2.09
N HIS A 73 9.17 -18.49 -3.21
CA HIS A 73 10.63 -18.63 -3.29
C HIS A 73 11.35 -17.31 -3.59
N LEU A 74 10.69 -16.16 -3.35
CA LEU A 74 11.31 -14.85 -3.51
C LEU A 74 12.56 -14.71 -2.63
N PRO A 75 13.70 -14.21 -3.13
CA PRO A 75 14.86 -13.94 -2.31
C PRO A 75 14.59 -12.90 -1.22
N ASP A 76 15.43 -12.87 -0.19
CA ASP A 76 15.28 -11.93 0.92
C ASP A 76 15.47 -10.47 0.45
N GLY A 77 14.59 -9.59 0.93
CA GLY A 77 14.55 -8.18 0.50
C GLY A 77 13.87 -7.93 -0.85
N PHE A 78 13.43 -8.98 -1.56
CA PHE A 78 12.64 -8.84 -2.78
C PHE A 78 11.13 -8.90 -2.51
N ALA A 79 10.39 -8.17 -3.33
CA ALA A 79 8.94 -8.18 -3.36
C ALA A 79 8.44 -8.09 -4.82
N VAL A 80 7.23 -8.59 -5.06
CA VAL A 80 6.48 -8.29 -6.28
C VAL A 80 5.64 -7.05 -6.04
N MET A 81 5.86 -6.01 -6.85
CA MET A 81 5.12 -4.75 -6.78
C MET A 81 4.01 -4.73 -7.83
N THR A 82 2.80 -4.32 -7.42
CA THR A 82 1.65 -4.07 -8.30
C THR A 82 1.13 -2.64 -8.11
N GLY A 83 0.35 -2.13 -9.07
CA GLY A 83 -0.28 -0.80 -8.99
C GLY A 83 0.39 0.32 -9.78
N LEU A 84 1.60 0.09 -10.27
CA LEU A 84 2.34 1.03 -11.13
C LEU A 84 2.55 0.44 -12.52
N GLY A 85 1.44 0.15 -13.22
CA GLY A 85 1.44 -0.54 -14.50
C GLY A 85 1.60 -2.06 -14.35
N VAL A 86 2.41 -2.67 -15.22
CA VAL A 86 2.70 -4.10 -15.18
C VAL A 86 3.44 -4.46 -13.89
N ALA A 87 3.01 -5.57 -13.25
CA ALA A 87 3.65 -6.05 -12.04
C ALA A 87 5.14 -6.34 -12.29
N ARG A 88 5.99 -6.07 -11.29
CA ARG A 88 7.44 -6.20 -11.42
C ARG A 88 8.10 -6.60 -10.12
N LEU A 89 9.32 -7.16 -10.20
CA LEU A 89 10.16 -7.35 -9.02
C LEU A 89 10.69 -6.00 -8.54
N ALA A 90 10.63 -5.79 -7.23
CA ALA A 90 11.19 -4.66 -6.51
C ALA A 90 12.09 -5.19 -5.39
N PHE A 91 13.12 -4.41 -5.07
CA PHE A 91 14.06 -4.73 -3.99
C PHE A 91 14.05 -3.58 -2.99
N SER A 92 13.96 -3.91 -1.70
CA SER A 92 14.13 -2.94 -0.63
C SER A 92 15.37 -3.29 0.19
N SER A 93 16.30 -2.34 0.27
CA SER A 93 17.45 -2.41 1.17
C SER A 93 17.22 -1.44 2.32
N PRO A 94 16.96 -1.92 3.55
CA PRO A 94 16.78 -1.04 4.69
C PRO A 94 18.09 -0.33 5.01
N LEU A 95 18.04 1.00 5.10
CA LEU A 95 19.20 1.79 5.49
C LEU A 95 19.40 1.63 7.01
N ARG A 96 20.48 0.94 7.40
CA ARG A 96 20.82 0.74 8.80
C ARG A 96 21.30 2.06 9.38
N VAL A 97 20.60 2.56 10.39
CA VAL A 97 20.95 3.80 11.09
C VAL A 97 21.19 3.51 12.56
N ASP A 98 22.29 4.06 13.09
CA ASP A 98 22.52 4.07 14.53
C ASP A 98 21.66 5.16 15.15
N ARG A 99 20.98 4.83 16.25
CA ARG A 99 20.24 5.83 17.02
C ARG A 99 21.24 6.84 17.57
N ARG A 100 21.18 8.07 17.08
CA ARG A 100 21.92 9.21 17.61
C ARG A 100 20.95 10.18 18.24
N GLU A 101 21.31 10.73 19.40
CA GLU A 101 20.58 11.85 19.98
C GLU A 101 20.80 13.08 19.09
N ILE A 102 19.72 13.56 18.49
CA ILE A 102 19.75 14.81 17.74
C ILE A 102 19.53 15.92 18.78
N PRO A 103 20.52 16.79 19.02
CA PRO A 103 20.33 17.89 19.96
C PRO A 103 19.22 18.80 19.43
N LEU A 104 18.13 18.88 20.18
CA LEU A 104 17.04 19.79 19.89
C LEU A 104 17.60 21.22 20.04
N LYS A 105 17.64 21.97 18.94
CA LYS A 105 17.89 23.41 19.02
C LYS A 105 16.64 24.05 19.60
N THR A 106 16.71 24.45 20.87
CA THR A 106 15.69 25.31 21.46
C THR A 106 15.81 26.70 20.82
N PHE A 107 14.80 27.07 20.06
CA PHE A 107 14.63 28.44 19.61
C PHE A 107 13.96 29.23 20.74
N PRO A 108 14.34 30.50 20.97
CA PRO A 108 13.62 31.33 21.91
C PRO A 108 12.16 31.39 21.46
N VAL A 109 11.25 31.03 22.37
CA VAL A 109 9.82 31.24 22.15
C VAL A 109 9.65 32.75 22.03
N LEU A 110 9.34 33.22 20.82
CA LEU A 110 8.87 34.59 20.64
C LEU A 110 7.63 34.72 21.49
N ALA A 111 7.72 35.48 22.58
CA ALA A 111 6.58 35.81 23.41
C ALA A 111 5.54 36.44 22.48
N LYS A 112 4.47 35.70 22.18
CA LYS A 112 3.26 36.32 21.63
C LYS A 112 2.71 37.15 22.76
N THR A 113 3.00 38.45 22.74
CA THR A 113 2.29 39.42 23.55
C THR A 113 0.82 39.30 23.16
N ASP A 114 -0.02 38.83 24.08
CA ASP A 114 -1.46 38.75 23.84
C ASP A 114 -1.98 40.20 23.81
N PRO A 115 -2.46 40.70 22.64
CA PRO A 115 -2.92 42.07 22.52
C PRO A 115 -4.20 42.36 23.33
N LEU A 116 -4.84 41.33 23.91
CA LEU A 116 -6.01 41.48 24.78
C LEU A 116 -5.68 41.62 26.28
N ALA A 117 -4.43 41.37 26.69
CA ALA A 117 -4.02 41.52 28.09
C ALA A 117 -4.01 42.99 28.55
N GLU A 118 -3.92 43.94 27.62
CA GLU A 118 -3.99 45.38 27.87
C GLU A 118 -5.43 45.94 27.84
N TYR A 119 -6.47 45.10 27.64
CA TYR A 119 -7.85 45.56 27.71
C TYR A 119 -8.25 45.82 29.17
N GLN A 120 -7.95 47.01 29.68
CA GLN A 120 -8.64 47.58 30.83
C GLN A 120 -10.03 48.04 30.36
N PRO A 121 -11.13 47.50 30.93
CA PRO A 121 -12.44 48.10 30.74
C PRO A 121 -12.44 49.45 31.47
N GLU A 122 -12.01 50.49 30.77
CA GLU A 122 -12.07 51.88 31.22
C GLU A 122 -13.50 52.23 31.65
N ALA A 123 -13.54 52.74 32.88
CA ALA A 123 -14.50 53.68 33.43
C ALA A 123 -15.97 53.23 33.54
N GLY A 124 -16.41 53.14 34.81
CA GLY A 124 -17.81 53.02 35.19
C GLY A 124 -18.67 54.03 34.44
N ARG A 125 -19.47 53.52 33.51
CA ARG A 125 -20.56 54.27 32.89
C ARG A 125 -21.63 54.47 33.97
N GLN A 126 -21.57 55.60 34.68
CA GLN A 126 -22.69 56.07 35.47
C GLN A 126 -23.90 56.15 34.53
N ARG A 127 -24.93 55.35 34.81
CA ARG A 127 -26.20 55.42 34.10
C ARG A 127 -26.84 56.76 34.49
N PRO A 128 -27.13 57.67 33.55
CA PRO A 128 -27.86 58.88 33.88
C PRO A 128 -29.34 58.54 34.07
N GLY A 129 -29.91 58.93 35.22
CA GLY A 129 -31.35 59.11 35.42
C GLY A 129 -32.16 57.85 35.73
N ASP A 130 -32.19 57.46 37.00
CA ASP A 130 -33.40 56.86 37.58
C ASP A 130 -34.42 58.01 37.73
N ASP A 131 -35.19 58.28 36.67
CA ASP A 131 -36.33 59.20 36.77
C ASP A 131 -37.49 58.47 37.44
N ASP A 132 -37.76 58.89 38.68
CA ASP A 132 -38.84 58.47 39.57
C ASP A 132 -40.23 58.50 38.88
N PHE A 133 -40.74 57.32 38.51
CA PHE A 133 -42.11 57.16 37.99
C PHE A 133 -43.09 56.70 39.08
N ALA A 134 -43.01 57.29 40.28
CA ALA A 134 -43.92 56.96 41.39
C ALA A 134 -44.10 58.14 42.36
N GLY A 135 -44.90 59.15 42.00
CA GLY A 135 -45.22 60.22 42.95
C GLY A 135 -45.97 61.44 42.44
N LEU A 136 -47.01 61.29 41.61
CA LEU A 136 -48.04 62.32 41.43
C LEU A 136 -49.44 61.70 41.55
N TYR A 137 -49.81 61.41 42.80
CA TYR A 137 -51.14 61.59 43.39
C TYR A 137 -50.96 62.03 44.84
#